data_AF-A0A5A7VCL3-F1
#
_entry.id   AF-A0A5A7VCL3-F1
#
_cell.length_a   1.000
_cell.length_b   1.000
_cell.length_c   1.000
_cell.angle_alpha   90.00
_cell.angle_beta   90.00
_cell.angle_gamma   90.00
#
_symmetry.space_group_name_H-M   'P 1'
#
loop_
_entity.id
_entity.type
_entity.pdbx_description
1 polymer ?
#
loop_
_entity_poly.entity_id
_entity_poly.type
_entity_poly.pdbx_seq_one_letter_code
_entity_poly.pdbx_strand_id
1 'polypeptide(L)'
;MSEEGVCASRPSRALEGRAGSSRSKRKRGSQREGEIEVIHMALKCTNDQLMTIMEWPASALANNSHVRQEFFRILLEMPQLTSLDKVWMTCGVSYKCLMMGELLQSLPTRHL
;
A
#
# COMPACT_ATOMS: atom_id res chain seq x y z
N MET A 1 -80.50 -20.29 53.51
CA MET A 1 -80.50 -20.36 52.03
C MET A 1 -79.09 -20.06 51.58
N SER A 2 -78.45 -21.06 50.98
CA SER A 2 -77.13 -21.05 50.34
C SER A 2 -77.35 -20.72 48.86
N GLU A 3 -76.48 -19.94 48.21
CA GLU A 3 -75.96 -20.24 46.86
C GLU A 3 -74.90 -19.24 46.36
N GLU A 4 -73.86 -19.86 45.82
CA GLU A 4 -72.66 -19.40 45.13
C GLU A 4 -72.98 -18.59 43.86
N GLY A 5 -72.06 -17.72 43.40
CA GLY A 5 -72.33 -16.90 42.21
C GLY A 5 -71.12 -16.29 41.48
N VAL A 6 -70.15 -17.12 41.13
CA VAL A 6 -69.41 -17.09 39.83
C VAL A 6 -68.62 -15.83 39.43
N CYS A 7 -67.31 -16.05 39.26
CA CYS A 7 -66.31 -15.17 38.64
C CYS A 7 -66.77 -14.49 37.33
N ALA A 8 -66.57 -13.17 37.24
CA ALA A 8 -66.54 -12.45 35.97
C ALA A 8 -65.14 -11.87 35.71
N SER A 9 -64.31 -12.64 35.02
CA SER A 9 -63.06 -12.17 34.41
C SER A 9 -63.38 -11.15 33.32
N ARG A 10 -62.96 -9.88 33.47
CA ARG A 10 -63.14 -8.86 32.44
C ARG A 10 -61.96 -8.88 31.46
N PRO A 11 -62.20 -9.03 30.14
CA PRO A 11 -61.14 -9.24 29.17
C PRO A 11 -60.40 -7.95 28.81
N SER A 12 -59.09 -8.13 28.61
CA SER A 12 -58.16 -7.39 27.75
C SER A 12 -58.73 -6.15 27.04
N ARG A 13 -58.44 -4.96 27.56
CA ARG A 13 -58.33 -3.77 26.70
C ARG A 13 -56.93 -3.76 26.10
N ALA A 14 -56.86 -4.15 24.83
CA ALA A 14 -55.69 -4.01 23.98
C ALA A 14 -55.22 -2.55 24.05
N LEU A 15 -54.03 -2.34 24.61
CA LEU A 15 -53.32 -1.07 24.49
C LEU A 15 -52.88 -0.99 23.04
N GLU A 16 -53.67 -0.25 22.25
CA GLU A 16 -53.52 -0.11 20.82
C GLU A 16 -52.17 0.56 20.51
N GLY A 17 -51.17 -0.31 20.35
CA GLY A 17 -50.14 -0.25 19.33
C GLY A 17 -49.47 1.11 19.13
N ARG A 18 -48.73 1.56 20.15
CA ARG A 18 -47.39 2.16 20.02
C ARG A 18 -47.09 2.77 18.63
N ALA A 19 -47.56 3.98 18.39
CA ALA A 19 -46.99 4.83 17.34
C ALA A 19 -45.53 5.15 17.72
N GLY A 20 -44.59 4.30 17.30
CA GLY A 20 -43.22 4.41 17.78
C GLY A 20 -42.33 3.23 17.40
N SER A 21 -41.99 3.14 16.13
CA SER A 21 -40.60 3.10 15.67
C SER A 21 -40.63 2.92 14.16
N SER A 22 -40.13 3.91 13.41
CA SER A 22 -39.68 3.64 12.06
C SER A 22 -38.65 2.51 12.17
N ARG A 23 -38.96 1.38 11.54
CA ARG A 23 -38.07 0.24 11.48
C ARG A 23 -36.87 0.72 10.66
N SER A 24 -35.86 1.28 11.31
CA SER A 24 -34.56 1.59 10.74
C SER A 24 -33.99 0.27 10.24
N LYS A 25 -34.30 -0.06 8.99
CA LYS A 25 -33.78 -1.24 8.30
C LYS A 25 -32.27 -1.06 8.29
N ARG A 26 -31.58 -1.97 8.99
CA ARG A 26 -30.16 -1.92 9.28
C ARG A 26 -29.37 -1.63 8.00
N LYS A 27 -28.87 -0.39 7.84
CA LYS A 27 -27.88 0.02 6.83
C LYS A 27 -26.48 -0.58 7.09
N ARG A 28 -26.41 -1.62 7.93
CA ARG A 28 -25.15 -2.24 8.39
C ARG A 28 -24.49 -3.09 7.31
N GLY A 29 -25.26 -3.65 6.37
CA GLY A 29 -24.73 -4.43 5.25
C GLY A 29 -23.97 -3.56 4.24
N SER A 30 -24.63 -2.52 3.73
CA SER A 30 -24.04 -1.59 2.75
C SER A 30 -22.88 -0.77 3.32
N GLN A 31 -22.93 -0.45 4.62
CA GLN A 31 -21.83 0.24 5.29
C GLN A 31 -20.60 -0.66 5.41
N ARG A 32 -20.76 -1.93 5.81
CA ARG A 32 -19.66 -2.90 5.89
C ARG A 32 -19.05 -3.18 4.52
N GLU A 33 -19.87 -3.25 3.47
CA GLU A 33 -19.39 -3.47 2.10
C GLU A 33 -18.54 -2.30 1.60
N GLY A 34 -18.98 -1.06 1.83
CA GLY A 34 -18.16 0.13 1.56
C GLY A 34 -16.88 0.22 2.40
N GLU A 35 -16.93 -0.17 3.69
CA GLU A 35 -15.74 -0.25 4.54
C GLU A 35 -14.73 -1.29 4.02
N ILE A 36 -15.20 -2.45 3.55
CA ILE A 36 -14.36 -3.50 2.95
C ILE A 36 -13.72 -3.00 1.66
N GLU A 37 -14.46 -2.29 0.81
CA GLU A 37 -13.94 -1.72 -0.43
C GLU A 37 -12.82 -0.69 -0.16
N VAL A 38 -13.02 0.18 0.85
CA VAL A 38 -11.99 1.13 1.28
C VAL A 38 -10.74 0.42 1.80
N ILE A 39 -10.89 -0.64 2.60
CA ILE A 39 -9.76 -1.46 3.09
C ILE A 39 -9.05 -2.12 1.91
N HIS A 40 -9.78 -2.69 0.96
CA HIS A 40 -9.21 -3.32 -0.23
C HIS A 40 -8.40 -2.33 -1.07
N MET A 41 -8.92 -1.12 -1.29
CA MET A 41 -8.19 -0.07 -1.98
C MET A 41 -6.94 0.38 -1.23
N ALA A 42 -7.02 0.54 0.10
CA ALA A 42 -5.87 0.92 0.92
C ALA A 42 -4.76 -0.14 0.87
N LEU A 43 -5.13 -1.43 0.94
CA LEU A 43 -4.19 -2.54 0.78
C LEU A 43 -3.55 -2.56 -0.60
N LYS A 44 -4.36 -2.40 -1.66
CA LYS A 44 -3.85 -2.34 -3.04
C LYS A 44 -2.85 -1.18 -3.21
N CYS A 45 -3.21 0.01 -2.74
CA CYS A 45 -2.34 1.18 -2.79
C CYS A 45 -1.03 0.97 -2.03
N THR A 46 -1.10 0.37 -0.83
CA THR A 46 0.10 0.07 -0.03
C THR A 46 0.98 -0.95 -0.72
N ASN A 47 0.41 -1.99 -1.33
CA ASN A 47 1.17 -2.98 -2.09
C ASN A 47 1.84 -2.37 -3.32
N ASP A 48 1.16 -1.51 -4.08
CA ASP A 48 1.73 -0.82 -5.23
C ASP A 48 2.90 0.10 -4.80
N GLN A 49 2.78 0.78 -3.66
CA GLN A 49 3.86 1.56 -3.07
C GLN A 49 5.04 0.69 -2.64
N LEU A 50 4.79 -0.45 -2.00
CA LEU A 50 5.83 -1.39 -1.58
C LEU A 50 6.56 -1.98 -2.79
N MET A 51 5.84 -2.34 -3.85
CA MET A 51 6.43 -2.79 -5.12
C MET A 51 7.35 -1.72 -5.70
N THR A 52 6.90 -0.46 -5.74
CA THR A 52 7.72 0.66 -6.22
C THR A 52 9.01 0.81 -5.40
N ILE A 53 8.93 0.68 -4.06
CA ILE A 53 10.09 0.73 -3.17
C ILE A 53 11.03 -0.46 -3.41
N MET A 54 10.49 -1.66 -3.63
CA MET A 54 11.28 -2.86 -3.89
C MET A 54 11.96 -2.86 -5.26
N GLU A 55 11.35 -2.24 -6.27
CA GLU A 55 11.93 -2.16 -7.62
C GLU A 55 13.01 -1.07 -7.73
N TRP A 56 12.93 -0.01 -6.93
CA TRP A 56 13.84 1.14 -6.99
C TRP A 56 15.33 0.75 -6.96
N PRO A 57 15.82 -0.14 -6.07
CA PRO A 57 17.24 -0.52 -6.06
C PRO A 57 17.69 -1.19 -7.36
N ALA A 58 16.86 -2.06 -7.93
CA ALA A 58 17.16 -2.74 -9.18
C ALA A 58 17.17 -1.74 -10.35
N SER A 59 16.19 -0.85 -10.42
CA SER A 59 16.13 0.21 -11.43
C SER A 59 17.31 1.19 -11.30
N ALA A 60 17.68 1.59 -10.08
CA ALA A 60 18.82 2.46 -9.82
C ALA A 60 20.15 1.79 -10.21
N LEU A 61 20.31 0.49 -9.91
CA LEU A 61 21.48 -0.29 -10.31
C LEU A 61 21.58 -0.41 -11.84
N ALA A 62 20.47 -0.71 -12.51
CA ALA A 62 20.41 -0.79 -13.97
C ALA A 62 20.78 0.56 -14.60
N ASN A 63 20.24 1.67 -14.10
CA ASN A 63 20.57 3.01 -14.57
C ASN A 63 22.06 3.34 -14.38
N ASN A 64 22.64 3.01 -13.23
CA ASN A 64 24.08 3.19 -12.98
C ASN A 64 24.95 2.39 -13.96
N SER A 65 24.53 1.16 -14.28
CA SER A 65 25.25 0.33 -15.26
C SER A 65 25.18 0.90 -16.68
N HIS A 66 24.03 1.44 -17.07
CA HIS A 66 23.83 2.09 -18.36
C HIS A 66 24.65 3.39 -18.47
N VAL A 67 24.57 4.27 -17.47
CA VAL A 67 25.37 5.52 -17.44
C VAL A 67 26.86 5.22 -17.51
N ARG A 68 27.32 4.20 -16.78
CA ARG A 68 28.72 3.75 -16.82
C ARG A 68 29.12 3.25 -18.22
N GLN A 69 28.27 2.47 -18.86
CA GLN A 69 28.51 1.96 -20.22
C GLN A 69 28.61 3.09 -21.24
N GLU A 70 27.68 4.06 -21.19
CA GLU A 70 27.66 5.22 -22.07
C GLU A 70 28.89 6.11 -21.85
N PHE A 71 29.30 6.30 -20.60
CA PHE A 71 30.53 7.01 -20.29
C PHE A 71 31.76 6.33 -20.90
N PHE A 72 31.85 5.00 -20.83
CA PHE A 72 32.94 4.25 -21.47
C PHE A 72 32.92 4.36 -22.99
N ARG A 73 31.73 4.29 -23.60
CA ARG A 73 31.56 4.47 -25.05
C ARG A 73 32.14 5.81 -25.51
N ILE A 74 31.73 6.90 -24.83
CA ILE A 74 32.20 8.25 -25.12
C ILE A 74 33.73 8.37 -24.88
N LEU A 75 34.25 7.82 -23.79
CA LEU A 75 35.69 7.81 -23.50
C LEU A 75 36.52 7.10 -24.57
N LEU A 76 36.02 5.98 -25.09
CA LEU A 76 36.70 5.21 -26.13
C LEU A 76 36.67 5.96 -27.47
N GLU A 77 35.54 6.60 -27.80
CA GLU A 77 35.36 7.40 -29.02
C GLU A 77 36.21 8.67 -29.06
N MET A 78 36.70 9.19 -27.93
CA MET A 78 37.56 10.37 -27.90
C MET A 78 39.02 10.01 -28.27
N PRO A 79 39.53 10.41 -29.46
CA PRO A 79 40.92 10.14 -29.85
C PRO A 79 41.91 11.11 -29.19
N GLN A 80 41.42 12.24 -28.68
CA GLN A 80 42.22 13.33 -28.11
C GLN A 80 42.82 12.97 -26.73
N LEU A 81 42.27 11.97 -26.05
CA LEU A 81 42.68 11.58 -24.70
C LEU A 81 43.78 10.52 -24.76
N THR A 82 44.78 10.67 -23.90
CA THR A 82 45.80 9.65 -23.72
C THR A 82 45.21 8.40 -23.06
N SER A 83 45.90 7.26 -23.20
CA SER A 83 45.49 6.03 -22.49
C SER A 83 45.46 6.21 -20.96
N LEU A 84 46.36 7.04 -20.42
CA LEU A 84 46.42 7.36 -19.00
C LEU A 84 45.18 8.16 -18.56
N ASP A 85 44.79 9.18 -19.33
CA ASP A 85 43.59 9.99 -19.05
C ASP A 85 42.33 9.12 -19.04
N LYS A 86 42.22 8.20 -20.02
CA LYS A 86 41.10 7.25 -20.10
C LYS A 86 41.04 6.34 -18.88
N VAL A 87 42.18 5.85 -18.39
CA VAL A 87 42.25 5.01 -17.17
C VAL A 87 41.88 5.80 -15.92
N TRP A 88 42.34 7.04 -15.77
CA TRP A 88 42.01 7.88 -14.62
C TRP A 88 40.51 8.17 -14.54
N MET A 89 39.91 8.55 -15.67
CA MET A 89 38.47 8.81 -15.75
C MET A 89 37.65 7.56 -15.47
N THR A 90 38.08 6.42 -16.02
CA THR A 90 37.49 5.09 -15.77
C THR A 90 37.50 4.72 -14.29
N CYS A 91 38.65 4.87 -13.63
CA CYS A 91 38.83 4.55 -12.22
C CYS A 91 37.96 5.45 -11.33
N GLY A 92 37.92 6.75 -11.62
CA GLY A 92 37.10 7.71 -10.88
C GLY A 92 35.60 7.45 -10.95
N VAL A 93 35.08 7.13 -12.15
CA VAL A 93 33.66 6.77 -12.33
C VAL A 93 33.35 5.41 -11.70
N SER A 94 34.24 4.43 -11.83
CA SER A 94 34.05 3.10 -11.23
C SER A 94 33.99 3.16 -9.70
N TYR A 95 34.88 3.95 -9.08
CA TYR A 95 34.87 4.17 -7.63
C TYR A 95 33.59 4.87 -7.17
N LYS A 96 33.14 5.93 -7.85
CA LYS A 96 31.87 6.61 -7.51
C LYS A 96 30.66 5.68 -7.68
N CYS A 97 30.61 4.89 -8.76
CA CYS A 97 29.53 3.93 -8.97
C CYS A 97 29.52 2.83 -7.91
N LEU A 98 30.68 2.35 -7.47
CA LEU A 98 30.80 1.36 -6.40
C LEU A 98 30.28 1.95 -5.07
N MET A 99 30.73 3.15 -4.70
CA MET A 99 30.28 3.82 -3.48
C MET A 99 28.77 4.09 -3.48
N MET A 100 28.19 4.49 -4.61
CA MET A 100 26.73 4.68 -4.74
C MET A 100 25.96 3.35 -4.72
N GLY A 101 26.52 2.29 -5.29
CA GLY A 101 25.95 0.95 -5.23
C GLY A 101 25.95 0.37 -3.83
N GLU A 102 27.03 0.54 -3.07
CA GLU A 102 27.14 0.17 -1.66
C GLU A 102 26.18 0.97 -0.79
N LEU A 103 26.03 2.29 -1.04
CA LEU A 103 25.02 3.12 -0.38
C LEU A 103 23.59 2.63 -0.64
N LEU A 104 23.25 2.30 -1.89
CA LEU A 104 21.95 1.74 -2.27
C LEU A 104 21.68 0.37 -1.64
N GLN A 105 22.70 -0.47 -1.45
CA GLN A 105 22.59 -1.77 -0.78
C GLN A 105 22.61 -1.66 0.76
N SER A 106 23.15 -0.58 1.30
CA SER A 106 23.16 -0.29 2.75
C SER A 106 21.86 0.33 3.27
N LEU A 107 20.99 0.80 2.36
CA LEU A 107 19.64 1.21 2.73
C LEU A 107 18.90 0.00 3.32
N PRO A 108 18.14 0.17 4.42
CA PRO A 108 17.56 -0.98 5.11
C PRO A 108 16.54 -1.67 4.19
N THR A 109 16.92 -2.77 3.57
CA THR A 109 16.01 -3.84 3.15
C THR A 109 15.48 -4.48 4.43
N ARG A 110 14.60 -3.76 5.14
CA ARG A 110 13.85 -4.33 6.24
C ARG A 110 12.93 -5.37 5.63
N HIS A 111 13.34 -6.63 5.75
CA HIS A 111 12.46 -7.78 5.62
C HIS A 111 11.27 -7.56 6.56
N LEU A 112 10.11 -7.29 5.96
CA LEU A 112 8.80 -7.45 6.56
C LEU A 112 8.24 -8.79 6.09
#